data_AF-A0A3M1R8Z0-F1
#
_entry.id   AF-A0A3M1R8Z0-F1
#
_cell.length_a   1.000
_cell.length_b   1.000
_cell.length_c   1.000
_cell.angle_alpha   90.00
_cell.angle_beta   90.00
_cell.angle_gamma   90.00
#
_symmetry.space_group_name_H-M   'P 1'
#
loop_
_entity.id
_entity.type
_entity.pdbx_description
1 polymer ?
#
loop_
_entity_poly.entity_id
_entity_poly.type
_entity_poly.pdbx_seq_one_letter_code
_entity_poly.pdbx_strand_id
1 'polypeptide(L)'
;MRDGVAALDAVYSVQWLELSDGYKLKALHHLEGTSFFQTVRSFMVGSAGLYNQPLVWRYFGYEGPAWEFGGYLDRGFDDIAWVPTE
;
A
#
# COMPACT_ATOMS: atom_id res chain seq x y z
N MET A 1 5.41 7.31 -16.19
CA MET A 1 5.37 5.93 -15.65
C MET A 1 6.61 5.13 -16.00
N ARG A 2 6.97 4.95 -17.29
CA ARG A 2 8.18 4.20 -17.68
C ARG A 2 9.46 4.73 -17.02
N ASP A 3 9.66 6.04 -17.02
CA ASP A 3 10.85 6.65 -16.42
C ASP A 3 10.91 6.47 -14.89
N GLY A 4 9.75 6.39 -14.23
CA GLY A 4 9.69 6.13 -12.79
C GLY A 4 10.02 4.68 -12.43
N VAL A 5 9.61 3.72 -13.27
CA VAL A 5 10.04 2.32 -13.16
C VAL A 5 11.54 2.21 -13.40
N ALA A 6 12.06 2.85 -14.44
CA ALA A 6 13.49 2.88 -14.70
C ALA A 6 14.28 3.52 -13.54
N ALA A 7 13.76 4.59 -12.93
CA ALA A 7 14.37 5.21 -11.74
C ALA A 7 14.36 4.27 -10.52
N LEU A 8 13.29 3.48 -10.34
CA LEU A 8 13.20 2.48 -9.27
C LEU A 8 14.21 1.34 -9.48
N ASP A 9 14.32 0.83 -10.71
CA ASP A 9 15.30 -0.20 -11.06
C ASP A 9 16.76 0.30 -10.97
N ALA A 10 16.98 1.61 -11.15
CA ALA A 10 18.31 2.21 -11.09
C ALA A 10 18.81 2.53 -9.66
N VAL A 11 17.98 2.36 -8.61
CA VAL A 11 18.42 2.62 -7.22
C VAL A 11 19.57 1.69 -6.80
N TYR A 12 19.55 0.45 -7.31
CA TYR A 12 20.58 -0.55 -7.10
C TYR A 12 21.03 -1.12 -8.44
N SER A 13 22.14 -1.86 -8.47
CA SER A 13 22.64 -2.50 -9.69
C SER A 13 21.90 -3.79 -10.08
N VAL A 14 20.77 -4.08 -9.44
CA VAL A 14 19.93 -5.27 -9.63
C VAL A 14 18.49 -4.80 -9.80
N GLN A 15 17.73 -5.46 -10.69
CA GLN A 15 16.33 -5.12 -10.94
C GLN A 15 15.52 -5.13 -9.64
N TRP A 16 14.60 -4.18 -9.47
CA TRP A 16 13.88 -4.01 -8.21
C TRP A 16 13.12 -5.28 -7.79
N LEU A 17 12.56 -6.01 -8.76
CA LEU A 17 11.82 -7.26 -8.52
C LEU A 17 12.70 -8.38 -7.92
N GLU A 18 14.00 -8.37 -8.20
CA GLU A 18 14.97 -9.38 -7.75
C GLU A 18 15.60 -9.04 -6.39
N LEU A 19 15.38 -7.83 -5.87
CA LEU A 19 15.83 -7.44 -4.54
C LEU A 19 15.09 -8.21 -3.45
N SER A 20 15.78 -8.49 -2.34
CA SER A 20 15.12 -8.92 -1.10
C SER A 20 14.17 -7.84 -0.58
N ASP A 21 13.15 -8.21 0.18
CA ASP A 21 12.10 -7.29 0.66
C ASP A 21 12.66 -6.06 1.39
N GLY A 22 13.71 -6.23 2.21
CA GLY A 22 14.34 -5.11 2.90
C GLY A 22 15.00 -4.09 1.95
N TYR A 23 15.60 -4.56 0.85
CA TYR A 23 16.18 -3.67 -0.17
C TYR A 23 15.10 -3.07 -1.07
N LYS A 24 14.01 -3.79 -1.36
CA LYS A 24 12.83 -3.22 -2.04
C LYS A 24 12.27 -2.05 -1.27
N LEU A 25 12.11 -2.19 0.04
CA LEU A 25 11.60 -1.13 0.92
C LEU A 25 12.54 0.08 0.93
N LYS A 26 13.86 -0.13 1.05
CA LYS A 26 14.85 0.95 0.97
C LYS A 26 14.81 1.69 -0.37
N ALA A 27 14.65 0.97 -1.48
CA ALA A 27 14.50 1.59 -2.80
C ALA A 27 13.22 2.43 -2.90
N LEU A 28 12.10 1.93 -2.38
CA LEU A 28 10.84 2.67 -2.34
C LEU A 28 10.95 3.95 -1.49
N HIS A 29 11.59 3.87 -0.30
CA HIS A 29 11.84 5.05 0.53
C HIS A 29 12.68 6.10 -0.19
N HIS A 30 13.67 5.69 -0.98
CA HIS A 30 14.47 6.65 -1.76
C HIS A 30 13.61 7.44 -2.76
N LEU A 31 12.56 6.83 -3.32
CA LEU A 31 11.65 7.48 -4.26
C LEU A 31 10.41 8.09 -3.61
N GLU A 32 10.21 8.01 -2.29
CA GLU A 32 8.92 8.34 -1.65
C GLU A 32 8.47 9.78 -1.88
N GLY A 33 9.43 10.72 -1.98
CA GLY A 33 9.18 12.13 -2.27
C GLY A 33 8.95 12.46 -3.75
N THR A 34 9.11 11.50 -4.65
CA THR A 34 8.99 11.73 -6.10
C THR A 34 7.53 11.75 -6.56
N SER A 35 7.25 12.48 -7.64
CA SER A 35 5.92 12.49 -8.27
C SER A 35 5.49 11.10 -8.74
N PHE A 36 6.44 10.26 -9.16
CA PHE A 36 6.17 8.87 -9.52
C PHE A 36 5.59 8.07 -8.36
N PHE A 37 6.26 8.06 -7.20
CA PHE A 37 5.78 7.33 -6.03
C PHE A 37 4.44 7.88 -5.55
N GLN A 38 4.29 9.20 -5.50
CA GLN A 38 3.03 9.83 -5.07
C GLN A 38 1.87 9.52 -6.02
N THR A 39 2.11 9.36 -7.32
CA THR A 39 1.08 8.95 -8.29
C THR A 39 0.62 7.52 -8.03
N VAL A 40 1.56 6.59 -7.87
CA VAL A 40 1.23 5.18 -7.56
C VAL A 40 0.49 5.08 -6.22
N ARG A 41 1.00 5.75 -5.17
CA ARG A 41 0.35 5.79 -3.85
C ARG A 41 -1.06 6.35 -3.93
N SER A 42 -1.26 7.48 -4.61
CA SER A 42 -2.57 8.13 -4.71
C SER A 42 -3.58 7.27 -5.47
N PHE A 43 -3.14 6.54 -6.51
CA PHE A 43 -3.98 5.57 -7.19
C PHE A 43 -4.37 4.40 -6.27
N MET A 44 -3.41 3.84 -5.54
CA MET A 44 -3.62 2.70 -4.65
C MET A 44 -4.53 3.02 -3.46
N VAL A 45 -4.42 4.22 -2.89
CA VAL A 45 -5.27 4.66 -1.77
C VAL A 45 -6.59 5.24 -2.26
N GLY A 46 -6.60 5.90 -3.42
CA GLY A 46 -7.73 6.66 -3.93
C GLY A 46 -8.77 5.84 -4.69
N SER A 47 -9.47 6.51 -5.61
CA SER A 47 -10.73 6.11 -6.22
C SER A 47 -10.72 4.82 -7.06
N ALA A 48 -9.57 4.19 -7.29
CA ALA A 48 -9.49 2.99 -8.12
C ALA A 48 -8.73 1.83 -7.45
N GLY A 49 -8.11 2.08 -6.30
CA GLY A 49 -7.21 1.14 -5.64
C GLY A 49 -7.88 0.31 -4.54
N LEU A 50 -7.11 0.01 -3.49
CA LEU A 50 -7.41 -0.97 -2.45
C LEU A 50 -8.75 -0.74 -1.77
N TYR A 51 -9.07 0.51 -1.45
CA TYR A 51 -10.30 0.86 -0.72
C TYR A 51 -11.54 0.91 -1.61
N ASN A 52 -11.39 0.96 -2.94
CA ASN A 52 -12.53 0.97 -3.88
C ASN A 52 -12.72 -0.35 -4.64
N GLN A 53 -12.04 -1.42 -4.21
CA GLN A 53 -12.10 -2.75 -4.83
C GLN A 53 -12.54 -3.82 -3.81
N PRO A 54 -13.85 -4.08 -3.64
CA PRO A 54 -14.36 -5.01 -2.63
C PRO A 54 -13.77 -6.43 -2.67
N LEU A 55 -13.35 -6.89 -3.86
CA LEU A 55 -12.75 -8.22 -4.03
C LEU A 55 -11.40 -8.37 -3.31
N VAL A 56 -10.69 -7.27 -3.02
CA VAL A 56 -9.38 -7.34 -2.36
C VAL A 56 -9.43 -7.15 -0.85
N TRP A 57 -10.52 -6.59 -0.32
CA TRP A 57 -10.70 -6.22 1.08
C TRP A 57 -10.37 -7.34 2.07
N ARG A 58 -10.81 -8.56 1.76
CA ARG A 58 -10.55 -9.76 2.58
C ARG A 58 -9.07 -10.10 2.75
N TYR A 59 -8.18 -9.66 1.86
CA TYR A 59 -6.76 -10.00 1.92
C TYR A 59 -5.97 -9.10 2.87
N PHE A 60 -6.50 -7.92 3.22
CA PHE A 60 -5.83 -6.97 4.11
C PHE A 60 -6.71 -6.53 5.29
N GLY A 61 -7.83 -7.23 5.52
CA GLY A 61 -8.69 -7.03 6.69
C GLY A 61 -9.48 -5.73 6.67
N TYR A 62 -9.77 -5.17 5.49
CA TYR A 62 -10.64 -3.99 5.41
C TYR A 62 -12.10 -4.44 5.35
N GLU A 63 -12.95 -3.91 6.22
CA GLU A 63 -14.35 -4.37 6.27
C GLU A 63 -15.31 -3.53 5.41
N GLY A 64 -14.78 -2.58 4.62
CA GLY A 64 -15.60 -1.68 3.80
C GLY A 64 -15.95 -0.37 4.51
N PRO A 65 -16.70 0.53 3.87
CA PRO A 65 -16.86 1.91 4.31
C PRO A 65 -17.60 2.05 5.65
N ALA A 66 -16.99 2.71 6.64
CA ALA A 66 -17.59 2.89 7.97
C ALA A 66 -18.97 3.58 7.95
N TRP A 67 -19.14 4.60 7.10
CA TRP A 67 -20.34 5.44 7.08
C TRP A 67 -21.63 4.67 6.77
N GLU A 68 -21.58 3.75 5.79
CA GLU A 68 -22.76 3.00 5.35
C GLU A 68 -23.22 1.95 6.37
N PHE A 69 -22.33 1.55 7.27
CA PHE A 69 -22.57 0.45 8.21
C PHE A 69 -22.57 0.88 9.69
N GLY A 70 -22.66 2.19 9.96
CA GLY A 70 -22.76 2.70 11.34
C GLY A 70 -21.45 2.67 12.13
N GLY A 71 -20.30 2.60 11.46
CA GLY A 71 -18.98 2.56 12.09
C GLY A 71 -18.39 1.15 12.19
N TYR A 72 -17.26 1.04 12.91
CA TYR A 72 -16.53 -0.23 13.12
C TYR A 72 -16.72 -0.84 14.51
N LEU A 73 -17.51 -0.21 15.40
CA LEU A 73 -17.60 -0.61 16.80
C LEU A 73 -17.96 -2.08 16.98
N ASP A 74 -18.91 -2.59 16.19
CA ASP A 74 -19.34 -4.00 16.17
C ASP A 74 -18.85 -4.74 14.91
N ARG A 75 -17.77 -4.23 14.29
CA ARG A 75 -17.27 -4.63 12.96
C ARG A 75 -15.74 -4.59 12.93
N GLY A 76 -15.12 -5.41 13.77
CA GLY A 76 -13.69 -5.70 13.77
C GLY A 76 -12.76 -4.51 13.95
N PHE A 77 -13.21 -3.42 14.59
CA PHE A 77 -12.34 -2.31 15.00
C PHE A 77 -11.11 -2.79 15.77
N ASP A 78 -11.27 -3.85 16.57
CA ASP A 78 -10.26 -4.49 17.41
C ASP A 78 -9.74 -5.82 16.87
N ASP A 79 -10.16 -6.27 15.68
CA ASP A 79 -9.70 -7.52 15.04
C ASP A 79 -8.27 -7.40 14.45
N ILE A 80 -7.59 -6.28 14.70
CA ILE A 80 -6.32 -5.93 14.10
C ILE A 80 -5.16 -6.65 14.80
N ALA A 81 -4.78 -7.82 14.28
CA ALA A 81 -3.73 -8.68 14.84
C ALA A 81 -2.30 -8.09 14.83
N TRP A 82 -2.06 -6.95 14.19
CA TRP A 82 -0.72 -6.34 14.10
C TRP A 82 -0.48 -5.17 15.07
N VAL A 83 -1.52 -4.73 15.81
CA VAL A 83 -1.34 -3.76 16.89
C VAL A 83 -0.88 -4.54 18.13
N PRO A 84 0.27 -4.19 18.74
CA PRO A 84 0.69 -4.83 19.98
C PRO A 84 -0.38 -4.65 21.05
N THR A 85 -0.83 -5.75 21.65
CA THR A 85 -1.59 -5.72 22.90
C THR A 85 -0.60 -5.47 24.04
N GLU A 86 -0.91 -4.51 24.91
CA GLU A 86 -0.09 -4.24 26.11
C GLU A 86 0.00 -5.46 27.05
#